data_AF-A0A7W7YL27-F1
#
_entry.id   AF-A0A7W7YL27-F1
#
_cell.length_a   1.000
_cell.length_b   1.000
_cell.length_c   1.000
_cell.angle_alpha   90.00
_cell.angle_beta   90.00
_cell.angle_gamma   90.00
#
_symmetry.space_group_name_H-M   'P 1'
#
loop_
_entity.id
_entity.type
_entity.pdbx_description
1 polymer ?
#
loop_
_entity_poly.entity_id
_entity_poly.type
_entity_poly.pdbx_seq_one_letter_code
_entity_poly.pdbx_strand_id
1 'polypeptide(L)'
;MTYFHPVRLLVSRVRRGFSLVEMMACVSIIGIIAFMAIPSITRMRGESERNLAITRAEALNLAQATFIQVKGRTEAALLWNNATSDENRYKLLKEYMSYPEASLSLYMPSGYSLKFSNKITNMEKAELKLGNTKVFY
;
A
#
# COMPACT_ATOMS: atom_id res chain seq x y z
N MET A 1 36.17 -60.74 -44.35
CA MET A 1 35.37 -60.43 -43.15
C MET A 1 36.33 -59.99 -42.04
N THR A 2 36.60 -58.70 -41.95
CA THR A 2 37.47 -58.10 -40.93
C THR A 2 36.59 -57.37 -39.92
N TYR A 3 36.60 -57.84 -38.67
CA TYR A 3 35.78 -57.31 -37.58
C TYR A 3 36.46 -56.08 -36.97
N PHE A 4 35.77 -54.93 -37.03
CA PHE A 4 36.18 -53.67 -36.44
C PHE A 4 35.59 -53.58 -35.01
N HIS A 5 36.44 -53.53 -33.98
CA HIS A 5 35.99 -53.33 -32.59
C HIS A 5 35.91 -51.83 -32.26
N PRO A 6 34.76 -51.30 -31.80
CA PRO A 6 34.68 -49.91 -31.33
C PRO A 6 35.22 -49.80 -29.89
N VAL A 7 36.27 -49.02 -29.69
CA VAL A 7 36.73 -48.61 -28.36
C VAL A 7 35.72 -47.60 -27.80
N ARG A 8 34.89 -48.01 -26.83
CA ARG A 8 34.00 -47.11 -26.09
C ARG A 8 34.83 -46.27 -25.11
N LEU A 9 35.09 -45.01 -25.45
CA LEU A 9 35.57 -44.01 -24.50
C LEU A 9 34.44 -43.70 -23.51
N LEU A 10 34.51 -44.31 -22.33
CA LEU A 10 33.65 -43.93 -21.20
C LEU A 10 34.14 -42.59 -20.65
N VAL A 11 33.50 -41.50 -21.08
CA VAL A 11 33.65 -40.19 -20.43
C VAL A 11 33.04 -40.28 -19.03
N SER A 12 33.88 -40.33 -18.00
CA SER A 12 33.41 -40.20 -16.63
C SER A 12 32.97 -38.74 -16.39
N ARG A 13 31.67 -38.54 -16.20
CA ARG A 13 31.14 -37.22 -15.86
C ARG A 13 31.46 -36.98 -14.38
N VAL A 14 32.58 -36.33 -14.10
CA VAL A 14 32.94 -35.91 -12.73
C VAL A 14 31.85 -34.95 -12.24
N ARG A 15 31.01 -35.42 -11.32
CA ARG A 15 30.04 -34.57 -10.63
C ARG A 15 30.83 -33.68 -9.67
N ARG A 16 31.11 -32.44 -10.08
CA ARG A 16 31.67 -31.41 -9.20
C ARG A 16 30.54 -30.91 -8.29
N GLY A 17 30.61 -31.22 -7.01
CA GLY A 17 29.75 -30.62 -5.98
C GLY A 17 30.26 -29.22 -5.62
N PHE A 18 29.38 -28.39 -5.07
CA PHE A 18 29.78 -27.09 -4.51
C PHE A 18 30.78 -27.27 -3.36
N SER A 19 31.79 -26.42 -3.31
CA SER A 19 32.70 -26.38 -2.18
C SER A 19 32.02 -25.73 -0.97
N LEU A 20 32.35 -26.20 0.23
CA LEU A 20 31.93 -25.56 1.48
C LEU A 20 32.34 -24.08 1.51
N VAL A 21 33.54 -23.75 1.01
CA VAL A 21 34.07 -22.38 0.97
C VAL A 21 33.23 -21.48 0.05
N GLU A 22 32.78 -22.00 -1.09
CA GLU A 22 31.93 -21.24 -2.02
C GLU A 22 30.58 -20.90 -1.37
N MET A 23 30.01 -21.85 -0.63
CA MET A 23 28.76 -21.62 0.08
C MET A 23 28.94 -20.63 1.25
N MET A 24 30.06 -20.69 1.99
CA MET A 24 30.33 -19.72 3.06
C MET A 24 30.50 -18.30 2.50
N ALA A 25 31.27 -18.13 1.42
CA ALA A 25 31.43 -16.82 0.77
C ALA A 25 30.07 -16.26 0.30
N CYS A 26 29.23 -17.09 -0.30
CA CYS A 26 27.88 -16.69 -0.74
C CYS A 26 27.00 -16.24 0.42
N VAL A 27 26.92 -17.03 1.50
CA VAL A 27 26.11 -16.70 2.68
C VAL A 27 26.61 -15.43 3.36
N SER A 28 27.92 -15.21 3.42
CA SER A 28 28.50 -13.97 3.97
C SER A 28 28.06 -12.73 3.17
N ILE A 29 28.11 -12.79 1.84
CA ILE A 29 27.72 -11.66 0.99
C ILE A 29 26.21 -11.39 1.10
N ILE A 30 25.38 -12.44 1.04
CA ILE A 30 23.92 -12.32 1.20
C ILE A 30 23.59 -11.76 2.59
N GLY A 31 24.30 -12.18 3.64
CA GLY A 31 24.11 -11.68 5.00
C GLY A 31 24.36 -10.17 5.11
N ILE A 32 25.43 -9.66 4.50
CA ILE A 32 25.74 -8.22 4.48
C ILE A 32 24.66 -7.44 3.72
N ILE A 33 24.25 -7.94 2.54
CA ILE A 33 23.21 -7.28 1.73
C ILE A 33 21.87 -7.25 2.49
N ALA A 34 21.46 -8.38 3.08
CA ALA A 34 20.22 -8.48 3.83
C ALA A 34 20.22 -7.53 5.03
N PHE A 35 21.34 -7.44 5.75
CA PHE A 35 21.48 -6.52 6.88
C PHE A 35 21.28 -5.05 6.47
N MET A 36 21.82 -4.64 5.31
CA MET A 36 21.63 -3.28 4.80
C MET A 36 20.24 -3.05 4.19
N ALA A 37 19.65 -4.07 3.57
CA ALA A 37 18.38 -3.95 2.84
C ALA A 37 17.14 -3.97 3.73
N ILE A 38 17.11 -4.79 4.79
CA ILE A 38 15.96 -4.87 5.71
C ILE A 38 15.53 -3.49 6.24
N PRO A 39 16.43 -2.65 6.82
CA PRO A 39 16.02 -1.35 7.36
C PRO A 39 15.59 -0.34 6.30
N SER A 40 16.06 -0.45 5.05
CA SER A 40 15.61 0.44 3.97
C SER A 40 14.24 0.03 3.44
N ILE A 41 14.02 -1.28 3.27
CA ILE A 41 12.73 -1.83 2.81
C ILE A 41 11.62 -1.54 3.83
N THR A 42 11.87 -1.68 5.13
CA THR A 42 10.87 -1.40 6.17
C THR A 42 10.47 0.08 6.17
N ARG A 43 11.43 1.01 6.05
CA ARG A 43 11.16 2.45 5.91
C ARG A 43 10.36 2.76 4.65
N MET A 44 10.78 2.20 3.51
CA MET A 44 10.09 2.43 2.23
C MET A 44 8.64 1.92 2.25
N ARG A 45 8.37 0.80 2.93
CA ARG A 45 7.00 0.32 3.14
C ARG A 45 6.18 1.30 3.97
N GLY A 46 6.72 1.78 5.09
CA GLY A 46 6.03 2.76 5.94
C GLY A 46 5.75 4.08 5.22
N GLU A 47 6.69 4.58 4.43
CA GLU A 47 6.50 5.77 3.59
C GLU A 47 5.46 5.54 2.50
N SER A 48 5.45 4.36 1.87
CA SER A 48 4.45 3.99 0.87
C SER A 48 3.04 3.92 1.45
N GLU A 49 2.88 3.33 2.63
CA GLU A 49 1.60 3.28 3.35
C GLU A 49 1.12 4.67 3.77
N ARG A 50 2.04 5.53 4.25
CA ARG A 50 1.73 6.93 4.55
C ARG A 50 1.27 7.69 3.31
N ASN A 51 1.99 7.55 2.21
CA ASN A 51 1.64 8.23 0.96
C ASN A 51 0.29 7.73 0.43
N LEU A 52 0.03 6.43 0.49
CA LEU A 52 -1.27 5.85 0.15
C LEU A 52 -2.39 6.44 1.02
N ALA A 53 -2.18 6.56 2.33
CA ALA A 53 -3.17 7.16 3.24
C ALA A 53 -3.45 8.63 2.88
N ILE A 54 -2.42 9.40 2.56
CA ILE A 54 -2.54 10.79 2.11
C ILE A 54 -3.35 10.86 0.81
N THR A 55 -2.97 10.10 -0.22
CA THR A 55 -3.69 10.09 -1.51
C THR A 55 -5.16 9.70 -1.34
N ARG A 56 -5.46 8.72 -0.48
CA ARG A 56 -6.84 8.33 -0.19
C ARG A 56 -7.61 9.43 0.57
N ALA A 57 -6.95 10.15 1.48
CA ALA A 57 -7.56 11.29 2.17
C ALA A 57 -7.83 12.47 1.19
N GLU A 58 -6.93 12.73 0.25
CA GLU A 58 -7.13 13.73 -0.81
C GLU A 58 -8.27 13.33 -1.75
N ALA A 59 -8.35 12.05 -2.13
CA ALA A 59 -9.46 11.55 -2.93
C ALA A 59 -10.82 11.77 -2.25
N LEU A 60 -10.88 11.63 -0.93
CA LEU A 60 -12.09 11.95 -0.15
C LEU A 60 -12.38 13.45 -0.14
N ASN A 61 -11.38 14.31 0.00
CA ASN A 61 -11.57 15.76 -0.07
C ASN A 61 -12.09 16.19 -1.46
N LEU A 62 -11.59 15.57 -2.53
CA LEU A 62 -12.12 15.78 -3.88
C LEU A 62 -13.56 15.29 -4.01
N ALA A 63 -13.87 14.10 -3.46
CA ALA A 63 -15.24 13.60 -3.43
C ALA A 63 -16.19 14.53 -2.66
N GLN A 64 -15.75 15.17 -1.58
CA GLN A 64 -16.53 16.19 -0.87
C GLN A 64 -16.84 17.39 -1.76
N ALA A 65 -15.85 17.89 -2.50
CA ALA A 65 -16.04 19.00 -3.43
C ALA A 65 -17.05 18.63 -4.53
N THR A 66 -16.92 17.45 -5.13
CA THR A 66 -17.85 16.94 -6.14
C THR A 66 -19.26 16.74 -5.58
N PHE A 67 -19.39 16.19 -4.38
CA PHE A 67 -20.68 16.03 -3.71
C PHE A 67 -21.39 17.38 -3.50
N ILE A 68 -20.67 18.41 -3.05
CA ILE A 68 -21.21 19.77 -2.91
C ILE A 68 -21.61 20.33 -4.27
N GLN A 69 -20.80 20.11 -5.31
CA GLN A 69 -21.07 20.59 -6.66
C GLN A 69 -22.33 19.95 -7.26
N VAL A 70 -22.52 18.64 -7.04
CA VAL A 70 -23.64 17.89 -7.62
C VAL A 70 -24.95 18.11 -6.85
N LYS A 71 -24.91 18.04 -5.51
CA LYS A 71 -26.13 18.24 -4.68
C LYS A 71 -26.49 19.71 -4.49
N GLY A 72 -25.53 20.61 -4.68
CA GLY A 72 -25.66 22.00 -4.28
C GLY A 72 -25.42 22.19 -2.78
N ARG A 73 -24.99 23.41 -2.41
CA ARG A 73 -24.43 23.71 -1.08
C ARG A 73 -25.41 23.45 0.07
N THR A 74 -26.69 23.80 -0.09
CA THR A 74 -27.70 23.68 0.96
C THR A 74 -28.09 22.22 1.22
N GLU A 75 -28.38 21.46 0.17
CA GLU A 75 -28.76 20.04 0.32
C GLU A 75 -27.58 19.20 0.80
N ALA A 76 -26.37 19.46 0.28
CA ALA A 76 -25.15 18.81 0.76
C ALA A 76 -24.96 19.03 2.27
N ALA A 77 -25.19 20.26 2.77
CA ALA A 77 -25.09 20.55 4.19
C ALA A 77 -26.14 19.79 5.03
N LEU A 78 -27.38 19.69 4.56
CA LEU A 78 -28.45 18.96 5.25
C LEU A 78 -28.12 17.47 5.35
N LEU A 79 -27.78 16.84 4.22
CA LEU A 79 -27.40 15.43 4.16
C LEU A 79 -26.17 15.13 5.03
N TRP A 80 -25.17 16.02 5.00
CA TRP A 80 -23.96 15.89 5.81
C TRP A 80 -24.23 16.00 7.31
N ASN A 81 -25.10 16.93 7.72
CA ASN A 81 -25.48 17.10 9.12
C ASN A 81 -26.30 15.91 9.63
N ASN A 82 -27.14 15.31 8.78
CA ASN A 82 -27.87 14.07 9.09
C ASN A 82 -26.94 12.85 9.23
N ALA A 83 -25.78 12.87 8.56
CA ALA A 83 -24.74 11.88 8.73
C ALA A 83 -23.93 12.12 10.02
N THR A 84 -24.39 11.52 11.12
CA THR A 84 -23.83 11.69 12.47
C THR A 84 -22.49 10.99 12.70
N SER A 85 -22.10 10.05 11.85
CA SER A 85 -20.83 9.33 11.92
C SER A 85 -20.00 9.55 10.65
N ASP A 86 -18.67 9.46 10.79
CA ASP A 86 -17.75 9.54 9.66
C ASP A 86 -18.00 8.42 8.63
N GLU A 87 -18.45 7.25 9.08
CA GLU A 87 -18.85 6.15 8.20
C GLU A 87 -20.09 6.51 7.36
N ASN A 88 -21.08 7.19 7.95
CA ASN A 88 -22.25 7.63 7.19
C ASN A 88 -21.90 8.77 6.22
N ARG A 89 -20.97 9.65 6.60
CA ARG A 89 -20.44 10.68 5.69
C ARG A 89 -19.68 10.05 4.53
N TYR A 90 -18.87 9.03 4.80
CA TYR A 90 -18.18 8.26 3.77
C TYR A 90 -19.17 7.62 2.77
N LYS A 91 -20.30 7.07 3.23
CA LYS A 91 -21.34 6.54 2.32
C LYS A 91 -21.88 7.58 1.33
N LEU A 92 -22.04 8.84 1.76
CA LEU A 92 -22.45 9.93 0.86
C LEU A 92 -21.39 10.21 -0.21
N LEU A 93 -20.12 10.13 0.16
CA LEU A 93 -19.00 10.41 -0.75
C LEU A 93 -18.70 9.24 -1.69
N LYS A 94 -19.06 8.02 -1.29
CA LYS A 94 -18.76 6.77 -1.99
C LYS A 94 -19.13 6.80 -3.48
N GLU A 95 -20.25 7.43 -3.82
CA GLU A 95 -20.77 7.54 -5.20
C GLU A 95 -19.91 8.44 -6.09
N TYR A 96 -19.09 9.30 -5.49
CA TYR A 96 -18.25 10.28 -6.18
C TYR A 96 -16.77 9.87 -6.23
N MET A 97 -16.46 8.62 -5.87
CA MET A 97 -15.12 8.07 -5.83
C MET A 97 -14.94 7.00 -6.93
N SER A 98 -13.76 6.96 -7.55
CA SER A 98 -13.48 5.97 -8.61
C SER A 98 -13.30 4.54 -8.09
N TYR A 99 -12.74 4.38 -6.88
CA TYR A 99 -12.46 3.07 -6.27
C TYR A 99 -12.79 3.09 -4.77
N PRO A 100 -14.08 3.08 -4.41
CA PRO A 100 -14.48 3.05 -3.02
C PRO A 100 -14.46 1.63 -2.44
N GLU A 101 -14.21 1.53 -1.14
CA GLU A 101 -14.35 0.30 -0.36
C GLU A 101 -15.71 0.21 0.35
N ALA A 102 -15.98 -0.93 0.97
CA ALA A 102 -17.24 -1.18 1.70
C ALA A 102 -17.43 -0.24 2.90
N SER A 103 -16.36 0.11 3.61
CA SER A 103 -16.38 0.99 4.77
C SER A 103 -15.18 1.93 4.81
N LEU A 104 -15.27 3.01 5.61
CA LEU A 104 -14.17 3.96 5.79
C LEU A 104 -12.93 3.29 6.41
N SER A 105 -13.15 2.34 7.32
CA SER A 105 -12.05 1.59 7.96
C SER A 105 -11.31 0.68 6.98
N LEU A 106 -12.00 0.10 5.98
CA LEU A 106 -11.34 -0.70 4.93
C LEU A 106 -10.71 0.20 3.86
N TYR A 107 -11.29 1.38 3.66
CA TYR A 107 -10.74 2.37 2.75
C TYR A 107 -9.44 2.99 3.27
N MET A 108 -9.14 3.00 4.57
CA MET A 108 -7.86 3.51 5.07
C MET A 108 -6.82 2.39 5.26
N PRO A 109 -5.52 2.64 5.00
CA PRO A 109 -4.47 1.68 5.36
C PRO A 109 -4.43 1.41 6.87
N SER A 110 -3.87 0.25 7.27
CA SER A 110 -3.82 -0.15 8.68
C SER A 110 -3.14 0.91 9.56
N GLY A 111 -3.73 1.18 10.73
CA GLY A 111 -3.24 2.19 11.67
C GLY A 111 -3.61 3.64 11.30
N TYR A 112 -4.11 3.90 10.08
CA TYR A 112 -4.60 5.20 9.69
C TYR A 112 -6.10 5.32 9.95
N SER A 113 -6.50 6.47 10.45
CA SER A 113 -7.91 6.85 10.61
C SER A 113 -8.15 8.25 10.07
N LEU A 114 -9.36 8.49 9.62
CA LEU A 114 -9.76 9.75 9.02
C LEU A 114 -11.03 10.26 9.68
N LYS A 115 -11.02 11.53 10.06
CA LYS A 115 -12.15 12.22 10.68
C LYS A 115 -12.59 13.37 9.80
N PHE A 116 -13.87 13.39 9.44
CA PHE A 116 -14.40 14.47 8.63
C PHE A 116 -14.78 15.68 9.50
N SER A 117 -14.70 16.89 8.92
CA SER A 117 -15.23 18.08 9.58
C SER A 117 -16.76 17.99 9.74
N ASN A 118 -17.28 18.54 10.83
CA ASN A 118 -18.71 18.57 11.09
C ASN A 118 -19.47 19.43 10.08
N LYS A 119 -18.80 20.39 9.43
CA LYS A 119 -19.42 21.29 8.44
C LYS A 119 -18.73 21.15 7.10
N ILE A 120 -19.39 20.48 6.15
CA ILE A 120 -18.83 20.32 4.79
C ILE A 120 -18.70 21.65 4.04
N THR A 121 -19.51 22.65 4.37
CA THR A 121 -19.54 23.96 3.68
C THR A 121 -18.32 24.84 3.93
N ASN A 122 -17.50 24.51 4.94
CA ASN A 122 -16.24 25.19 5.22
C ASN A 122 -15.10 24.69 4.34
N MET A 123 -15.31 23.58 3.61
CA MET A 123 -14.30 22.93 2.77
C MET A 123 -12.98 22.65 3.52
N GLU A 124 -13.09 22.33 4.80
CA GLU A 124 -11.97 21.89 5.61
C GLU A 124 -11.56 20.48 5.19
N LYS A 125 -10.26 20.27 4.98
CA LYS A 125 -9.71 18.95 4.72
C LYS A 125 -10.04 17.99 5.86
N ALA A 126 -10.32 16.73 5.53
CA ALA A 126 -10.47 15.69 6.54
C ALA A 126 -9.18 15.52 7.36
N GLU A 127 -9.32 15.26 8.65
CA GLU A 127 -8.18 15.06 9.55
C GLU A 127 -7.68 13.62 9.43
N LEU A 128 -6.47 13.44 8.87
CA LEU A 128 -5.79 12.15 8.80
C LEU A 128 -4.96 11.93 10.07
N LYS A 129 -5.03 10.73 10.66
CA LYS A 129 -4.25 10.32 11.83
C LYS A 129 -3.59 8.98 11.61
N LEU A 130 -2.39 8.83 12.15
CA LEU A 130 -1.72 7.55 12.36
C LEU A 130 -1.76 7.25 13.87
N GLY A 131 -2.61 6.31 14.28
CA GLY A 131 -2.96 6.14 15.69
C GLY A 131 -3.52 7.44 16.27
N ASN A 132 -2.78 8.06 17.21
CA ASN A 132 -3.18 9.32 17.85
C ASN A 132 -2.50 10.56 17.25
N THR A 133 -1.57 10.39 16.30
CA THR A 133 -0.79 11.49 15.73
C THR A 133 -1.43 12.02 14.46
N LYS A 134 -1.70 13.33 14.41
CA LYS A 134 -2.20 13.99 13.20
C LYS A 134 -1.14 13.98 12.09
N VAL A 135 -1.57 13.62 10.89
CA VAL A 135 -0.78 13.66 9.66
C VAL A 135 -1.21 14.88 8.87
N PHE A 136 -0.27 15.78 8.60
CA PHE A 136 -0.50 16.95 7.75
C PHE A 136 -0.28 16.59 6.28
N TYR A 137 -1.21 17.03 5.44
CA TYR A 137 -1.23 16.82 4.00
C TYR A 137 -2.08 17.91 3.32
#